data_AF-A0AA35WBB3-F1
#
_entry.id   AF-A0AA35WBB3-F1
#
_cell.length_a   1.000
_cell.length_b   1.000
_cell.length_c   1.000
_cell.angle_alpha   90.00
_cell.angle_beta   90.00
_cell.angle_gamma   90.00
#
_symmetry.space_group_name_H-M   'P 1'
#
loop_
_entity.id
_entity.type
_entity.pdbx_description
1 polymer ?
#
loop_
_entity_poly.entity_id
_entity_poly.type
_entity_poly.pdbx_seq_one_letter_code
_entity_poly.pdbx_strand_id
1 'polypeptide(L)'
;MLNADNDLHLFYLHMVFIPRINKHLKSWQEAWVKHPLRTEHNLSPEQLWTIGLQRIAMTSSHIAKEVFEDIHEEEGQDFGVDRGGPVPHDCTDRAITVPEIPNPLTRVDMLELQATLLHEESSMQY
;
A
#
# COMPACT_ATOMS: atom_id res chain seq x y z
N MET A 1 -16.42 -26.87 1.31
CA MET A 1 -15.01 -26.83 1.74
C MET A 1 -14.26 -25.95 0.75
N LEU A 2 -13.40 -25.03 1.20
CA LEU A 2 -12.64 -24.15 0.30
C LEU A 2 -11.62 -25.00 -0.49
N ASN A 3 -11.49 -24.74 -1.79
CA ASN A 3 -10.59 -25.48 -2.68
C ASN A 3 -9.65 -24.47 -3.36
N ALA A 4 -8.35 -24.66 -3.23
CA ALA A 4 -7.31 -23.79 -3.79
C ALA A 4 -7.14 -23.97 -5.31
N ASP A 5 -7.58 -25.11 -5.87
CA ASP A 5 -7.54 -25.37 -7.31
C ASP A 5 -8.81 -24.88 -8.03
N ASN A 6 -9.72 -24.20 -7.33
CA ASN A 6 -10.96 -23.67 -7.89
C ASN A 6 -10.91 -22.15 -7.97
N ASP A 7 -10.82 -21.63 -9.20
CA ASP A 7 -10.77 -20.21 -9.51
C ASP A 7 -11.91 -19.41 -8.90
N LEU A 8 -13.13 -19.98 -8.84
CA LEU A 8 -14.28 -19.32 -8.24
C LEU A 8 -14.12 -19.16 -6.73
N HIS A 9 -13.56 -20.15 -6.05
CA HIS A 9 -13.25 -20.06 -4.62
C HIS A 9 -12.14 -19.03 -4.35
N LEU A 10 -11.09 -19.01 -5.17
CA LEU A 10 -10.03 -18.01 -5.09
C LEU A 10 -10.54 -16.60 -5.36
N PHE A 11 -11.46 -16.42 -6.32
CA PHE A 11 -12.08 -15.14 -6.62
C PHE A 11 -12.81 -14.57 -5.40
N TYR A 12 -13.70 -15.35 -4.78
CA TYR A 12 -14.41 -14.91 -3.58
C TYR A 12 -13.46 -14.65 -2.40
N LEU A 13 -12.42 -15.46 -2.25
CA LEU A 13 -11.39 -15.25 -1.24
C LEU A 13 -10.71 -13.89 -1.45
N HIS A 14 -10.23 -13.61 -2.65
CA HIS A 14 -9.57 -12.34 -2.97
C HIS A 14 -10.49 -11.15 -2.76
N MET A 15 -11.76 -11.23 -3.17
CA MET A 15 -12.74 -10.16 -2.97
C MET A 15 -12.96 -9.80 -1.51
N VAL A 16 -12.96 -10.79 -0.61
CA VAL A 16 -13.17 -10.54 0.83
C VAL A 16 -11.88 -10.17 1.55
N PHE A 17 -10.79 -10.90 1.29
CA PHE A 17 -9.57 -10.78 2.10
C PHE A 17 -8.65 -9.65 1.66
N ILE A 18 -8.55 -9.31 0.37
CA ILE A 18 -7.71 -8.19 -0.09
C ILE A 18 -8.11 -6.86 0.56
N PRO A 19 -9.37 -6.41 0.52
CA PRO A 19 -9.75 -5.14 1.15
C PRO A 19 -9.50 -5.15 2.66
N ARG A 20 -9.78 -6.28 3.33
CA ARG A 20 -9.54 -6.45 4.77
C ARG A 20 -8.07 -6.37 5.14
N ILE A 21 -7.19 -7.08 4.42
CA ILE A 21 -5.74 -7.03 4.62
C ILE A 21 -5.25 -5.60 4.43
N ASN A 22 -5.64 -4.93 3.34
CA ASN A 22 -5.25 -3.55 3.07
C ASN A 22 -5.71 -2.58 4.17
N LYS A 23 -6.92 -2.76 4.70
CA LYS A 23 -7.43 -1.99 5.83
C LYS A 23 -6.58 -2.21 7.09
N HIS A 24 -6.28 -3.45 7.44
CA HIS A 24 -5.42 -3.77 8.58
C HIS A 24 -4.00 -3.22 8.42
N LEU A 25 -3.43 -3.31 7.22
CA LEU A 25 -2.13 -2.72 6.91
C LEU A 25 -2.16 -1.20 7.08
N LYS A 26 -3.24 -0.54 6.64
CA LYS A 26 -3.42 0.90 6.85
C LYS A 26 -3.51 1.25 8.33
N SER A 27 -4.33 0.54 9.10
CA SER A 27 -4.42 0.76 10.55
C SER A 27 -3.09 0.48 11.27
N TRP A 28 -2.37 -0.56 10.85
CA TRP A 28 -1.04 -0.85 11.38
C TRP A 28 -0.06 0.27 11.05
N GLN A 29 -0.04 0.77 9.81
CA GLN A 29 0.81 1.88 9.39
C GLN A 29 0.52 3.14 10.23
N GLU A 30 -0.75 3.50 10.41
CA GLU A 30 -1.19 4.65 11.20
C GLU A 30 -0.83 4.52 12.68
N ALA A 31 -0.88 3.31 13.23
CA ALA A 31 -0.45 3.06 14.61
C ALA A 31 1.09 3.06 14.72
N TRP A 32 1.77 2.46 13.75
CA TRP A 32 3.22 2.30 13.74
C TRP A 32 3.95 3.63 13.61
N VAL A 33 3.46 4.54 12.77
CA VAL A 33 4.07 5.87 12.61
C VAL A 33 4.09 6.68 13.92
N LYS A 34 3.15 6.39 14.82
CA LYS A 34 3.01 6.99 16.16
C LYS A 34 3.63 6.14 17.28
N HIS A 35 4.10 4.95 16.97
CA HIS A 35 4.63 4.02 17.96
C HIS A 35 6.03 4.49 18.42
N PRO A 36 6.27 4.63 19.73
CA PRO A 36 7.56 5.09 20.23
C PRO A 36 8.65 4.01 20.07
N LEU A 37 9.80 4.41 19.53
CA LEU A 37 10.93 3.53 19.31
C LEU A 37 11.84 3.51 20.54
N ARG A 38 12.06 2.31 21.11
CA ARG A 38 12.90 2.13 22.30
C ARG A 38 14.34 2.63 22.12
N THR A 39 14.89 2.53 20.90
CA THR A 39 16.27 2.92 20.58
C THR A 39 16.43 4.41 20.32
N GLU A 40 15.34 5.13 20.03
CA GLU A 40 15.35 6.55 19.66
C GLU A 40 14.71 7.41 20.75
N HIS A 41 15.14 7.19 22.00
CA HIS A 41 14.64 7.91 23.18
C HIS A 41 13.10 7.87 23.34
N ASN A 42 12.46 6.79 22.91
CA ASN A 42 11.00 6.63 22.97
C ASN A 42 10.23 7.66 22.11
N LEU A 43 10.87 8.19 21.06
CA LEU A 43 10.22 9.02 20.05
C LEU A 43 9.59 8.17 18.96
N SER A 44 8.45 8.61 18.41
CA SER A 44 7.82 7.95 17.27
C SER A 44 8.51 8.31 15.95
N PRO A 45 8.38 7.48 14.91
CA PRO A 45 8.83 7.82 13.55
C PRO A 45 8.35 9.20 13.08
N GLU A 46 7.08 9.54 13.34
CA GLU A 46 6.50 10.85 13.00
C GLU A 46 7.22 12.01 13.71
N GLN A 47 7.52 11.85 15.00
CA GLN A 47 8.24 12.85 15.79
C GLN A 47 9.67 13.02 15.32
N LEU A 48 10.37 11.91 15.06
CA LEU A 48 11.73 11.91 14.53
C LEU A 48 11.80 12.59 13.16
N TRP A 49 10.82 12.31 12.29
CA TRP A 49 10.69 12.97 11.00
C TRP A 49 10.54 14.48 11.15
N THR A 50 9.63 14.93 12.01
CA THR A 50 9.39 16.36 12.26
C THR A 50 10.63 17.06 12.82
N ILE A 51 11.32 16.44 13.80
CA ILE A 51 12.57 16.97 14.36
C ILE A 51 13.66 17.03 13.28
N GLY A 52 13.77 15.99 12.45
CA GLY A 52 14.71 15.93 11.33
C GLY A 52 14.47 17.06 10.33
N LEU A 53 13.22 17.25 9.91
CA LEU A 53 12.84 18.33 9.00
C LEU A 53 13.17 19.70 9.58
N GLN A 54 12.87 19.95 10.86
CA GLN A 54 13.22 21.22 11.52
C GLN A 54 14.73 21.50 11.50
N ARG A 55 15.55 20.47 11.77
CA ARG A 55 17.03 20.61 11.71
C ARG A 55 17.52 20.93 10.31
N ILE A 56 16.95 20.28 9.29
CA ILE A 56 17.29 20.52 7.89
C ILE A 56 16.89 21.94 7.49
N ALA A 57 15.68 22.40 7.85
CA ALA A 57 15.17 23.73 7.54
C ALA A 57 16.04 24.87 8.10
N MET A 58 16.71 24.64 9.23
CA MET A 58 17.62 25.61 9.84
C MET A 58 19.01 25.66 9.19
N THR A 59 19.26 24.81 8.19
CA THR A 59 20.56 24.69 7.52
C THR A 59 20.46 25.17 6.08
N SER A 60 21.46 25.90 5.57
CA SER A 60 21.57 26.29 4.16
C SER A 60 22.18 25.18 3.27
N SER A 61 21.84 23.92 3.55
CA SER A 61 22.36 22.75 2.83
C SER A 61 21.61 22.52 1.53
N HIS A 62 22.24 21.85 0.57
CA HIS A 62 21.57 21.32 -0.63
C HIS A 62 20.37 20.43 -0.27
N ILE A 63 20.48 19.67 0.83
CA ILE A 63 19.41 18.81 1.35
C ILE A 63 18.18 19.64 1.74
N ALA A 64 18.36 20.85 2.27
CA ALA A 64 17.25 21.72 2.62
C ALA A 64 16.51 22.23 1.37
N LYS A 65 17.23 22.50 0.28
CA LYS A 65 16.59 22.84 -0.99
C LYS A 65 15.77 21.67 -1.53
N GLU A 66 16.37 20.48 -1.61
CA GLU A 66 15.72 19.27 -2.12
C GLU A 66 14.45 18.87 -1.34
N VAL A 67 14.44 19.05 -0.01
CA VAL A 67 13.30 18.67 0.84
C VAL A 67 12.15 19.68 0.81
N PHE A 68 12.44 20.97 0.60
CA PHE A 68 11.46 22.06 0.72
C PHE A 68 11.12 22.76 -0.60
N GLU A 69 11.85 22.50 -1.69
CA GLU A 69 11.45 22.93 -3.03
C GLU A 69 10.45 21.93 -3.62
N ASP A 70 9.44 22.45 -4.33
CA ASP A 70 8.44 21.61 -4.99
C ASP A 70 9.10 20.80 -6.11
N ILE A 71 8.94 19.48 -6.06
CA ILE A 71 9.35 18.60 -7.17
C ILE A 71 8.49 18.99 -8.37
N HIS A 72 9.11 19.41 -9.47
CA HIS A 72 8.38 19.70 -10.69
C HIS A 72 7.66 18.44 -11.19
N GLU A 73 6.42 18.56 -11.69
CA GLU A 73 5.61 17.43 -12.17
C GLU A 73 6.33 16.54 -13.22
N GLU A 74 7.30 17.11 -13.93
CA GLU A 74 8.15 16.40 -14.90
C GLU A 74 9.20 15.53 -14.21
N GLU A 75 9.80 15.98 -13.10
CA GLU A 75 10.80 15.23 -12.31
C GLU A 75 10.15 14.13 -11.47
N GLY A 76 8.91 14.34 -11.00
CA GLY A 76 8.16 13.34 -10.23
C GLY A 76 7.84 12.07 -11.02
N GLN A 77 7.86 12.13 -12.36
CA GLN A 77 7.63 10.98 -13.23
C GLN A 77 8.83 10.03 -13.30
N ASP A 78 10.04 10.51 -12.99
CA ASP A 78 11.26 9.69 -12.97
C ASP A 78 11.31 8.78 -11.74
N PHE A 79 10.58 9.12 -10.68
CA PHE A 79 10.56 8.39 -9.41
C PHE A 79 9.23 7.65 -9.21
N GLY A 80 9.04 6.56 -9.95
CA GLY A 80 7.84 5.73 -9.89
C GLY A 80 8.09 4.27 -10.25
N VAL A 81 7.05 3.44 -10.09
CA VAL A 81 7.06 2.09 -10.67
C VAL A 81 6.96 2.25 -12.18
N ASP A 82 8.06 2.04 -12.90
CA ASP A 82 8.09 2.04 -14.36
C ASP A 82 7.28 0.85 -14.90
N ARG A 83 6.00 1.10 -15.14
CA ARG A 83 5.06 0.10 -15.68
C ARG A 83 5.40 -0.31 -17.12
N GLY A 84 6.19 0.50 -17.84
CA GLY A 84 6.64 0.25 -19.21
C GLY A 84 8.09 -0.24 -19.30
N GLY A 85 8.74 -0.43 -18.16
CA GLY A 85 10.17 -0.70 -18.08
C GLY A 85 10.56 -2.06 -18.66
N PRO A 86 11.78 -2.18 -19.18
CA PRO A 86 12.27 -3.46 -19.67
C PRO A 86 12.32 -4.47 -18.51
N VAL A 87 11.58 -5.57 -18.67
CA VAL A 87 11.64 -6.68 -17.73
C VAL A 87 13.03 -7.31 -17.85
N PRO A 88 13.77 -7.52 -16.74
CA PRO A 88 15.09 -8.16 -16.77
C PRO A 88 15.05 -9.47 -17.56
N HIS A 89 15.84 -9.55 -18.64
CA HIS A 89 15.77 -10.65 -19.61
C HIS A 89 16.25 -12.00 -19.05
N ASP A 90 16.98 -11.99 -17.91
CA ASP A 90 17.63 -13.18 -17.35
C ASP A 90 16.88 -13.82 -16.17
N CYS A 91 15.65 -13.39 -15.87
CA CYS A 91 14.85 -13.91 -14.74
C CYS A 91 13.72 -14.85 -15.16
N THR A 92 13.74 -15.44 -16.36
CA THR A 92 12.68 -16.35 -16.82
C THR A 92 12.56 -17.60 -15.95
N ASP A 93 13.66 -18.10 -15.38
CA ASP A 93 13.66 -19.27 -14.48
C ASP A 93 13.07 -18.98 -13.08
N ARG A 94 12.83 -17.70 -12.73
CA ARG A 94 12.25 -17.29 -11.43
C ARG A 94 10.99 -16.44 -11.58
N ALA A 95 10.50 -16.25 -12.80
CA ALA A 95 9.27 -15.51 -13.05
C ALA A 95 8.07 -16.35 -12.58
N ILE A 96 7.39 -15.90 -11.53
CA ILE A 96 6.15 -16.50 -11.07
C ILE A 96 5.02 -15.91 -11.92
N THR A 97 4.52 -16.69 -12.89
CA THR A 97 3.32 -16.33 -13.63
C THR A 97 2.12 -16.45 -12.70
N VAL A 98 1.56 -15.32 -12.29
CA VAL A 98 0.31 -15.29 -11.52
C VAL A 98 -0.85 -15.43 -12.51
N PRO A 99 -1.65 -16.50 -12.44
CA PRO A 99 -2.81 -16.65 -13.32
C PRO A 99 -3.87 -15.60 -13.00
N GLU A 100 -4.44 -14.99 -14.03
CA GLU A 100 -5.58 -14.10 -13.88
C GLU A 100 -6.82 -14.94 -13.55
N ILE A 101 -7.50 -14.60 -12.45
CA ILE A 101 -8.74 -15.27 -12.05
C ILE A 101 -9.91 -14.50 -12.69
N PRO A 102 -10.63 -15.08 -13.67
CA PRO A 102 -11.72 -14.40 -14.34
C PRO A 102 -12.85 -14.12 -13.34
N ASN A 103 -13.40 -12.91 -13.37
CA ASN A 103 -14.54 -12.56 -12.54
C ASN A 103 -15.79 -13.35 -12.98
N PRO A 104 -16.34 -14.26 -12.15
CA PRO A 104 -17.51 -15.05 -12.49
C PRO A 104 -18.83 -14.29 -12.30
N LEU A 105 -18.81 -13.11 -11.67
CA LEU A 105 -20.02 -12.36 -11.30
C LEU A 105 -20.45 -11.38 -12.39
N THR A 106 -21.77 -11.20 -12.52
CA THR A 106 -22.32 -10.07 -13.28
C THR A 106 -22.01 -8.75 -12.58
N ARG A 107 -22.08 -7.64 -13.33
CA ARG A 107 -21.81 -6.32 -12.78
C ARG A 107 -22.75 -5.95 -11.62
N VAL A 108 -24.00 -6.42 -11.65
CA VAL A 108 -24.99 -6.14 -10.61
C VAL A 108 -24.62 -6.88 -9.32
N ASP A 109 -24.36 -8.18 -9.41
CA ASP A 109 -23.97 -9.00 -8.26
C ASP A 109 -22.67 -8.50 -7.64
N MET A 110 -21.72 -8.02 -8.46
CA MET A 110 -20.48 -7.40 -7.97
C MET A 110 -20.76 -6.15 -7.14
N LEU A 111 -21.68 -5.28 -7.58
CA LEU A 111 -21.99 -4.04 -6.86
C LEU A 111 -22.70 -4.32 -5.54
N GLU A 112 -23.60 -5.29 -5.49
CA GLU A 112 -24.26 -5.72 -4.25
C GLU A 112 -23.26 -6.33 -3.25
N LEU A 113 -22.32 -7.14 -3.74
CA LEU A 113 -21.24 -7.69 -2.92
C LEU A 113 -20.33 -6.59 -2.35
N GLN A 114 -19.96 -5.59 -3.16
CA GLN A 114 -19.17 -4.47 -2.68
C GLN A 114 -19.93 -3.64 -1.63
N ALA A 115 -21.23 -3.40 -1.83
CA ALA A 115 -22.06 -2.66 -0.89
C ALA A 115 -22.20 -3.38 0.47
N THR A 116 -22.38 -4.70 0.46
CA THR A 116 -22.48 -5.51 1.69
C THR A 116 -21.17 -5.54 2.47
N LEU A 117 -20.03 -5.71 1.79
CA LEU A 117 -18.71 -5.69 2.44
C LEU A 117 -18.42 -4.33 3.08
N LEU A 118 -18.78 -3.22 2.42
CA LEU A 118 -18.62 -1.87 2.98
C LEU A 118 -19.51 -1.64 4.22
N HIS A 119 -20.73 -2.17 4.22
CA HIS A 119 -21.66 -2.05 5.35
C HIS A 119 -21.17 -2.82 6.59
N GLU A 120 -20.74 -4.09 6.43
CA GLU A 120 -20.18 -4.89 7.53
C GLU A 120 -18.95 -4.23 8.14
N GLU A 121 -18.13 -3.58 7.31
CA GLU A 121 -16.90 -2.93 7.76
C GLU A 121 -17.12 -1.64 8.57
N SER A 122 -18.23 -0.93 8.38
CA SER A 122 -18.64 0.19 9.24
C SER A 122 -19.16 -0.30 10.59
N SER A 123 -19.78 -1.49 10.63
CA SER A 123 -20.35 -2.03 11.87
C SER A 123 -19.31 -2.59 12.86
N MET A 124 -18.06 -2.77 12.44
CA MET A 124 -16.98 -3.32 13.28
C MET A 124 -15.96 -2.28 13.78
N GLN A 125 -16.17 -0.98 13.55
CA GLN A 125 -15.42 0.07 14.21
C GLN A 125 -16.03 0.36 15.59
N TYR A 126 -15.47 -0.25 16.63
CA TYR A 126 -15.67 0.13 18.03
C TYR A 126 -14.68 1.22 18.44
#